data_AF-A0A943HPV5-F1
#
_entry.id   AF-A0A943HPV5-F1
#
_cell.length_a   1.000
_cell.length_b   1.000
_cell.length_c   1.000
_cell.angle_alpha   90.00
_cell.angle_beta   90.00
_cell.angle_gamma   90.00
#
_symmetry.space_group_name_H-M   'P 1'
#
loop_
_entity.id
_entity.type
_entity.pdbx_description
1 polymer ?
#
loop_
_entity_poly.entity_id
_entity_poly.type
_entity_poly.pdbx_seq_one_letter_code
_entity_poly.pdbx_strand_id
1 'polypeptide(L)'
;MEENRSRIRRQERKNKKRRGYIMIIAAVLGLIALSSVFASARTDEDIIRELVSLRTDTLSGFYAGEIDREDAIKMINSIEGDHLLKEDLQNIDLYFQTDIEQVKEYSFEKISVTKSEEDMICADVTMEWESEGIDGTDNFTVTYNVICQKDKESYKLVQFF
;
A
#
# COMPACT_ATOMS: atom_id res chain seq x y z
N MET A 1 24.79 12.33 -27.13
CA MET A 1 24.78 10.84 -27.15
C MET A 1 24.61 10.22 -25.76
N GLU A 2 25.16 10.81 -24.69
CA GLU A 2 24.95 10.35 -23.30
C GLU A 2 23.53 10.59 -22.79
N GLU A 3 22.94 11.74 -23.12
CA GLU A 3 21.58 12.08 -22.65
C GLU A 3 20.53 11.05 -23.13
N ASN A 4 20.62 10.62 -24.39
CA ASN A 4 19.73 9.60 -24.93
C ASN A 4 19.91 8.23 -24.24
N ARG A 5 21.16 7.86 -23.88
CA ARG A 5 21.45 6.65 -23.09
C ARG A 5 20.94 6.74 -21.66
N SER A 6 20.96 7.92 -21.05
CA SER A 6 20.43 8.14 -19.69
C SER A 6 18.90 8.02 -19.66
N ARG A 7 18.20 8.53 -20.68
CA ARG A 7 16.74 8.43 -20.85
C ARG A 7 16.30 6.98 -21.04
N ILE A 8 16.99 6.24 -21.93
CA ILE A 8 16.72 4.81 -22.17
C ILE A 8 16.90 3.99 -20.88
N ARG A 9 17.98 4.21 -20.13
CA ARG A 9 18.22 3.51 -18.85
C ARG A 9 17.18 3.85 -17.77
N ARG A 10 16.71 5.10 -17.70
CA ARG A 10 15.61 5.49 -16.80
C ARG A 10 14.30 4.80 -17.19
N GLN A 11 14.02 4.71 -18.49
CA GLN A 11 12.81 4.08 -19.01
C GLN A 11 12.81 2.57 -18.82
N GLU A 12 13.96 1.91 -19.00
CA GLU A 12 14.14 0.47 -18.72
C GLU A 12 14.01 0.14 -17.23
N ARG A 13 14.56 1.00 -16.35
CA ARG A 13 14.40 0.84 -14.89
C ARG A 13 12.93 1.00 -14.47
N LYS A 14 12.23 2.01 -14.98
CA LYS A 14 10.78 2.19 -14.75
C LYS A 14 9.98 0.98 -15.24
N ASN A 15 10.26 0.48 -16.45
CA ASN A 15 9.56 -0.69 -16.99
C ASN A 15 9.85 -1.99 -16.22
N LYS A 16 11.07 -2.16 -15.69
CA LYS A 16 11.43 -3.32 -14.87
C LYS A 16 10.77 -3.27 -13.49
N LYS A 17 10.73 -2.08 -12.85
CA LYS A 17 9.99 -1.87 -11.58
C LYS A 17 8.50 -2.11 -11.77
N ARG A 18 7.89 -1.50 -12.80
CA ARG A 18 6.48 -1.70 -13.17
C ARG A 18 6.12 -3.17 -13.40
N ARG A 19 6.97 -3.95 -14.07
CA ARG A 19 6.76 -5.41 -14.24
C ARG A 19 6.86 -6.19 -12.93
N GLY A 20 7.75 -5.77 -12.01
CA GLY A 20 7.85 -6.34 -10.67
C GLY A 20 6.58 -6.09 -9.86
N TYR A 21 6.11 -4.84 -9.83
CA TYR A 21 4.88 -4.46 -9.13
C TYR A 21 3.63 -5.10 -9.72
N ILE A 22 3.49 -5.20 -11.04
CA ILE A 22 2.36 -5.92 -11.67
C ILE A 22 2.33 -7.39 -11.25
N MET A 23 3.49 -8.05 -11.10
CA MET A 23 3.55 -9.42 -10.59
C MET A 23 3.22 -9.52 -9.10
N ILE A 24 3.60 -8.51 -8.29
CA ILE A 24 3.22 -8.43 -6.87
C ILE A 24 1.70 -8.19 -6.75
N ILE A 25 1.14 -7.21 -7.44
CA ILE A 25 -0.29 -6.88 -7.46
C ILE A 25 -1.13 -8.09 -7.90
N ALA A 26 -0.73 -8.80 -8.96
CA ALA A 26 -1.41 -10.01 -9.41
C ALA A 26 -1.33 -11.15 -8.38
N ALA A 27 -0.19 -11.29 -7.69
CA ALA A 27 -0.03 -12.26 -6.62
C ALA A 27 -0.88 -11.90 -5.40
N VAL A 28 -0.95 -10.62 -5.02
CA VAL A 28 -1.72 -10.20 -3.85
C VAL A 28 -3.22 -10.17 -4.11
N LEU A 29 -3.69 -9.78 -5.31
CA LEU A 29 -5.10 -10.00 -5.70
C LEU A 29 -5.48 -11.49 -5.69
N GLY A 30 -4.54 -12.37 -6.05
CA GLY A 30 -4.70 -13.82 -5.89
C GLY A 30 -4.79 -14.27 -4.43
N LEU A 31 -4.08 -13.60 -3.51
CA LEU A 31 -4.07 -13.90 -2.07
C LEU A 31 -5.29 -13.33 -1.33
N ILE A 32 -5.78 -12.14 -1.71
CA ILE A 32 -7.04 -11.57 -1.21
C ILE A 32 -8.22 -12.49 -1.58
N ALA A 33 -8.19 -13.12 -2.76
CA ALA A 33 -9.18 -14.13 -3.16
C ALA A 33 -9.05 -15.47 -2.40
N LEU A 34 -7.91 -15.74 -1.75
CA LEU A 34 -7.63 -16.96 -0.98
C LEU A 34 -7.80 -16.79 0.54
N SER A 35 -8.04 -15.57 1.03
CA SER A 35 -8.21 -15.29 2.47
C SER A 35 -9.45 -15.93 3.08
N SER A 36 -10.39 -16.44 2.26
CA SER A 36 -11.60 -17.15 2.72
C SER A 36 -11.39 -18.62 3.12
N VAL A 37 -10.19 -19.21 2.94
CA VAL A 37 -9.99 -20.66 3.16
C VAL A 37 -9.09 -20.99 4.36
N PHE A 38 -8.35 -20.02 4.94
CA PHE A 38 -7.37 -20.28 6.01
C PHE A 38 -7.52 -19.36 7.25
N ALA A 39 -8.76 -19.02 7.61
CA ALA A 39 -9.05 -18.14 8.75
C ALA A 39 -8.54 -18.66 10.11
N SER A 40 -8.19 -19.94 10.26
CA SER A 40 -7.77 -20.52 11.55
C SER A 40 -6.26 -20.44 11.85
N ALA A 41 -5.43 -19.88 10.97
CA ALA A 41 -3.96 -19.89 11.13
C ALA A 41 -3.29 -18.52 11.02
N ARG A 42 -4.03 -17.45 10.74
CA ARG A 42 -3.47 -16.10 10.58
C ARG A 42 -3.58 -15.32 11.88
N THR A 43 -2.52 -14.60 12.24
CA THR A 43 -2.55 -13.69 13.38
C THR A 43 -3.11 -12.33 12.97
N ASP A 44 -3.60 -11.55 13.93
CA ASP A 44 -4.05 -10.18 13.69
C ASP A 44 -2.93 -9.31 13.09
N GLU A 45 -1.69 -9.53 13.53
CA GLU A 45 -0.51 -8.88 12.96
C GLU A 45 -0.35 -9.19 11.46
N ASP A 46 -0.55 -10.44 11.04
CA ASP A 46 -0.46 -10.83 9.63
C ASP A 46 -1.55 -10.15 8.79
N ILE A 47 -2.75 -9.96 9.35
CA ILE A 47 -3.86 -9.28 8.68
C ILE A 47 -3.52 -7.79 8.49
N ILE A 48 -3.06 -7.13 9.56
CA ILE A 48 -2.66 -5.72 9.52
C ILE A 48 -1.51 -5.50 8.53
N ARG A 49 -0.46 -6.34 8.61
CA ARG A 49 0.71 -6.25 7.73
C ARG A 49 0.31 -6.37 6.27
N GLU A 50 -0.54 -7.34 5.92
CA GLU A 50 -1.02 -7.51 4.56
C GLU A 50 -1.80 -6.28 4.06
N LEU A 51 -2.80 -5.83 4.83
CA LEU A 51 -3.65 -4.70 4.42
C LEU A 51 -2.86 -3.40 4.27
N VAL A 52 -1.97 -3.10 5.23
CA VAL A 52 -1.13 -1.90 5.18
C VAL A 52 -0.13 -1.95 4.03
N SER A 53 0.51 -3.10 3.78
CA SER A 53 1.40 -3.27 2.63
C SER A 53 0.66 -3.07 1.32
N LEU A 54 -0.51 -3.70 1.18
CA LEU A 54 -1.36 -3.57 0.00
C LEU A 54 -1.75 -2.14 -0.31
N ARG A 55 -2.24 -1.42 0.71
CA ARG A 55 -2.56 0.00 0.60
C ARG A 55 -1.34 0.80 0.16
N THR A 56 -0.22 0.63 0.87
CA THR A 56 1.01 1.38 0.63
C THR A 56 1.56 1.15 -0.77
N ASP A 57 1.65 -0.11 -1.21
CA ASP A 57 2.12 -0.49 -2.53
C ASP A 57 1.21 0.06 -3.63
N THR A 58 -0.11 0.03 -3.40
CA THR A 58 -1.10 0.50 -4.37
C THR A 58 -1.03 2.01 -4.56
N LEU A 59 -1.04 2.77 -3.47
CA LEU A 59 -0.99 4.24 -3.56
C LEU A 59 0.36 4.70 -4.07
N SER A 60 1.46 4.15 -3.55
CA SER A 60 2.81 4.51 -4.01
C SER A 60 3.02 4.15 -5.49
N GLY A 61 2.57 2.96 -5.91
CA GLY A 61 2.64 2.53 -7.30
C GLY A 61 1.77 3.39 -8.22
N PHE A 62 0.59 3.82 -7.78
CA PHE A 62 -0.24 4.76 -8.51
C PHE A 62 0.44 6.13 -8.67
N TYR A 63 0.95 6.71 -7.57
CA TYR A 63 1.62 8.01 -7.58
C TYR A 63 2.92 8.02 -8.39
N ALA A 64 3.64 6.89 -8.44
CA ALA A 64 4.80 6.72 -9.31
C ALA A 64 4.44 6.52 -10.80
N GLY A 65 3.15 6.39 -11.13
CA GLY A 65 2.65 6.11 -12.48
C GLY A 65 2.87 4.67 -12.94
N GLU A 66 3.07 3.74 -11.99
CA GLU A 66 3.31 2.33 -12.25
C GLU A 66 2.00 1.53 -12.30
N ILE A 67 1.02 1.90 -11.48
CA ILE A 67 -0.35 1.36 -11.43
C ILE A 67 -1.27 2.38 -12.09
N ASP A 68 -2.19 1.93 -12.95
CA ASP A 68 -3.18 2.83 -13.53
C ASP A 68 -4.30 3.16 -12.53
N ARG A 69 -5.06 4.22 -12.83
CA ARG A 69 -6.11 4.70 -11.94
C ARG A 69 -7.19 3.64 -11.69
N GLU A 70 -7.57 2.87 -12.71
CA GLU A 70 -8.68 1.91 -12.59
C GLU A 70 -8.28 0.73 -11.70
N ASP A 71 -7.06 0.20 -11.88
CA ASP A 71 -6.49 -0.86 -11.06
C ASP A 71 -6.25 -0.40 -9.63
N ALA A 72 -5.74 0.82 -9.43
CA ALA A 72 -5.56 1.40 -8.09
C ALA A 72 -6.89 1.51 -7.35
N ILE A 73 -7.92 2.07 -7.99
CA ILE A 73 -9.27 2.18 -7.42
C ILE A 73 -9.83 0.79 -7.09
N LYS A 74 -9.68 -0.18 -7.99
CA LYS A 74 -10.19 -1.54 -7.77
C LYS A 74 -9.53 -2.20 -6.57
N MET A 75 -8.21 -2.04 -6.42
CA MET A 75 -7.47 -2.59 -5.30
C MET A 75 -7.86 -1.91 -3.97
N ILE A 76 -7.86 -0.57 -3.94
CA ILE A 76 -8.26 0.19 -2.74
C ILE A 76 -9.69 -0.17 -2.29
N ASN A 77 -10.66 -0.28 -3.22
CA ASN A 77 -12.01 -0.75 -2.89
C ASN A 77 -12.07 -2.18 -2.32
N SER A 78 -11.09 -3.03 -2.65
CA SER A 78 -11.05 -4.41 -2.18
C SER A 78 -10.49 -4.55 -0.76
N ILE A 79 -9.61 -3.63 -0.35
CA ILE A 79 -8.89 -3.71 0.93
C ILE A 79 -9.36 -2.66 1.95
N GLU A 80 -10.01 -1.58 1.52
CA GLU A 80 -10.45 -0.49 2.40
C GLU A 80 -11.96 -0.39 2.53
N GLY A 81 -12.40 0.20 3.63
CA GLY A 81 -13.80 0.53 3.91
C GLY A 81 -13.99 1.94 4.45
N ASP A 82 -15.25 2.33 4.57
CA ASP A 82 -15.71 3.55 5.24
C ASP A 82 -14.97 4.84 4.86
N HIS A 83 -14.47 5.55 5.87
CA HIS A 83 -13.91 6.88 5.73
C HIS A 83 -12.58 6.86 4.98
N LEU A 84 -11.70 5.91 5.30
CA LEU A 84 -10.40 5.77 4.67
C LEU A 84 -10.53 5.55 3.17
N LEU A 85 -11.43 4.64 2.75
CA LEU A 85 -11.72 4.41 1.34
C LEU A 85 -12.12 5.70 0.61
N LYS A 86 -12.96 6.53 1.23
CA LYS A 86 -13.37 7.79 0.63
C LYS A 86 -12.21 8.77 0.50
N GLU A 87 -11.35 8.87 1.50
CA GLU A 87 -10.19 9.76 1.48
C GLU A 87 -9.17 9.32 0.42
N ASP A 88 -8.85 8.03 0.36
CA ASP A 88 -7.84 7.54 -0.58
C ASP A 88 -8.32 7.55 -2.02
N LEU A 89 -9.62 7.34 -2.29
CA LEU A 89 -10.19 7.59 -3.62
C LEU A 89 -10.11 9.07 -4.01
N GLN A 90 -10.32 10.00 -3.06
CA GLN A 90 -10.14 11.43 -3.33
C GLN A 90 -8.68 11.78 -3.58
N ASN A 91 -7.75 11.20 -2.81
CA ASN A 91 -6.31 11.40 -3.00
C ASN A 91 -5.83 10.88 -4.36
N ILE A 92 -6.34 9.72 -4.81
CA ILE A 92 -6.07 9.19 -6.15
C ILE A 92 -6.48 10.20 -7.24
N ASP A 93 -7.62 10.88 -7.07
CA ASP A 93 -8.08 11.89 -8.02
C ASP A 93 -7.28 13.20 -7.97
N LEU A 94 -6.83 13.61 -6.78
CA LEU A 94 -6.12 14.86 -6.57
C LEU A 94 -4.64 14.78 -6.99
N TYR A 95 -3.96 13.68 -6.68
CA TYR A 95 -2.51 13.52 -6.88
C TYR A 95 -2.15 12.78 -8.17
N PHE A 96 -3.11 12.61 -9.08
CA PHE A 96 -2.82 12.10 -10.41
C PHE A 96 -1.91 13.09 -11.16
N GLN A 97 -0.69 12.67 -11.46
CA GLN A 97 0.34 13.44 -12.20
C GLN A 97 0.95 14.63 -11.44
N THR A 98 0.90 14.64 -10.11
CA THR A 98 1.64 15.63 -9.31
C THR A 98 3.07 15.18 -9.03
N ASP A 99 4.03 16.12 -8.98
CA ASP A 99 5.43 15.88 -8.59
C ASP A 99 5.56 15.67 -7.06
N ILE A 100 4.82 14.71 -6.50
CA ILE A 100 4.90 14.36 -5.09
C ILE A 100 6.13 13.49 -4.81
N GLU A 101 6.62 13.57 -3.58
CA GLU A 101 7.67 12.69 -3.06
C GLU A 101 7.27 11.23 -3.26
N GLN A 102 8.23 10.43 -3.72
CA GLN A 102 7.99 9.01 -4.01
C GLN A 102 8.56 8.14 -2.91
N VAL A 103 7.71 7.30 -2.32
CA VAL A 103 8.17 6.20 -1.46
C VAL A 103 9.02 5.23 -2.30
N LYS A 104 10.26 5.01 -1.88
CA LYS A 104 11.19 4.05 -2.51
C LYS A 104 11.11 2.69 -1.86
N GLU A 105 11.07 2.70 -0.54
CA GLU A 105 11.09 1.50 0.30
C GLU A 105 10.37 1.83 1.61
N TYR A 106 9.79 0.80 2.22
CA TYR A 106 9.28 0.87 3.58
C TYR A 106 9.50 -0.47 4.28
N SER A 107 9.56 -0.44 5.60
CA SER A 107 9.58 -1.63 6.41
C SER A 107 8.74 -1.47 7.68
N PHE A 108 8.23 -2.57 8.21
CA PHE A 108 7.54 -2.57 9.49
C PHE A 108 8.56 -2.75 10.60
N GLU A 109 8.77 -1.71 11.40
CA GLU A 109 9.57 -1.78 12.61
C GLU A 109 8.80 -2.55 13.70
N LYS A 110 7.51 -2.23 13.86
CA LYS A 110 6.66 -2.84 14.88
C LYS A 110 5.18 -2.79 14.51
N ILE A 111 4.46 -3.87 14.78
CA ILE A 111 2.99 -3.89 14.79
C ILE A 111 2.56 -4.30 16.20
N SER A 112 1.80 -3.43 16.87
CA SER A 112 1.36 -3.66 18.24
C SER A 112 -0.16 -3.66 18.28
N VAL A 113 -0.77 -4.86 18.32
CA VAL A 113 -2.23 -5.00 18.44
C VAL A 113 -2.66 -4.46 19.79
N THR A 114 -3.45 -3.38 19.78
CA THR A 114 -3.95 -2.71 20.98
C THR A 114 -5.33 -3.22 21.37
N LYS A 115 -6.12 -3.68 20.39
CA LYS A 115 -7.44 -4.27 20.61
C LYS A 115 -7.73 -5.33 19.53
N SER A 116 -8.32 -6.45 19.93
CA SER A 116 -8.76 -7.51 19.01
C SER A 116 -10.10 -8.07 19.49
N GLU A 117 -11.12 -7.93 18.66
CA GLU A 117 -12.48 -8.43 18.82
C GLU A 117 -12.88 -9.18 17.54
N GLU A 118 -13.99 -9.93 17.56
CA GLU A 118 -14.41 -10.79 16.44
C GLU A 118 -14.58 -10.03 15.10
N ASP A 119 -14.97 -8.76 15.18
CA ASP A 119 -15.30 -7.91 14.05
C ASP A 119 -14.32 -6.74 13.86
N MET A 120 -13.33 -6.57 14.73
CA MET A 120 -12.47 -5.39 14.73
C MET A 120 -11.09 -5.65 15.33
N ILE A 121 -10.06 -5.14 14.66
CA ILE A 121 -8.67 -5.15 15.12
C ILE A 121 -8.18 -3.70 15.15
N CYS A 122 -7.60 -3.26 16.25
CA CYS A 122 -6.89 -1.99 16.37
C CYS A 122 -5.41 -2.24 16.65
N ALA A 123 -4.53 -1.47 16.03
CA ALA A 123 -3.10 -1.60 16.25
C ALA A 123 -2.36 -0.28 16.06
N ASP A 124 -1.22 -0.18 16.73
CA ASP A 124 -0.22 0.84 16.43
C ASP A 124 0.85 0.21 15.51
N VAL A 125 1.05 0.81 14.34
CA VAL A 125 1.92 0.31 13.28
C VAL A 125 3.05 1.29 13.07
N THR A 126 4.25 0.95 13.53
CA THR A 126 5.46 1.73 13.30
C THR A 126 6.14 1.27 12.02
N MET A 127 6.34 2.21 11.11
CA MET A 127 6.97 1.99 9.81
C MET A 127 8.17 2.91 9.62
N GLU A 128 9.22 2.35 9.05
CA GLU A 128 10.35 3.11 8.50
C GLU A 128 10.10 3.35 7.02
N TRP A 129 10.36 4.57 6.57
CA TRP A 129 10.14 5.03 5.20
C TRP A 129 11.43 5.57 4.63
N GLU A 130 11.69 5.24 3.37
CA GLU A 130 12.66 5.91 2.50
C GLU A 130 11.89 6.64 1.39
N SER A 131 11.94 7.98 1.36
CA SER A 131 11.33 8.80 0.30
C SER A 131 12.39 9.47 -0.56
N GLU A 132 12.09 9.68 -1.85
CA GLU A 132 12.90 10.51 -2.76
C GLU A 132 12.07 11.73 -3.21
N GLY A 133 12.57 12.91 -2.86
CA GLY A 133 12.05 14.20 -3.28
C GLY A 133 13.03 14.97 -4.18
N ILE A 134 12.78 16.27 -4.36
CA ILE A 134 13.66 17.15 -5.15
C ILE A 134 15.01 17.36 -4.45
N ASP A 135 15.02 17.36 -3.12
CA ASP A 135 16.19 17.66 -2.30
C ASP A 135 17.07 16.42 -1.99
N GLY A 136 16.62 15.24 -2.40
CA GLY A 136 17.35 13.98 -2.22
C GLY A 136 16.49 12.88 -1.60
N THR A 137 17.17 11.95 -0.92
CA THR A 137 16.54 10.84 -0.21
C THR A 137 16.45 11.15 1.28
N ASP A 138 15.27 11.00 1.85
CA ASP A 138 15.02 11.15 3.29
C ASP A 138 14.56 9.83 3.90
N ASN A 139 14.99 9.58 5.14
CA ASN A 139 14.58 8.42 5.93
C ASN A 139 13.89 8.89 7.20
N PHE A 140 12.73 8.33 7.50
CA PHE A 140 11.95 8.72 8.68
C PHE A 140 11.08 7.57 9.18
N THR A 141 10.73 7.63 10.47
CA THR A 141 9.91 6.62 11.14
C THR A 141 8.61 7.27 11.62
N VAL A 142 7.49 6.61 11.37
CA VAL A 142 6.15 7.07 11.78
C VAL A 142 5.38 5.91 12.41
N THR A 143 4.68 6.18 13.50
CA THR A 143 3.69 5.25 14.08
C THR A 143 2.30 5.69 13.70
N TYR A 144 1.57 4.81 13.02
CA TYR A 144 0.20 5.01 12.61
C TYR A 144 -0.77 4.26 13.53
N ASN A 145 -1.93 4.84 13.81
CA ASN A 145 -3.05 4.13 14.41
C ASN A 145 -3.94 3.52 13.31
N VAL A 146 -4.05 2.20 13.35
CA VAL A 146 -4.71 1.39 12.32
C VAL A 146 -5.93 0.70 12.90
N ILE A 147 -7.04 0.74 12.17
CA ILE A 147 -8.25 -0.03 12.48
C ILE A 147 -8.63 -0.87 11.26
N CYS A 148 -8.78 -2.18 11.48
CA CYS A 148 -9.34 -3.11 10.53
C CYS A 148 -10.71 -3.58 11.03
N GLN A 149 -11.71 -3.63 10.15
CA GLN A 149 -13.04 -4.15 10.46
C GLN A 149 -13.40 -5.31 9.55
N LYS A 150 -14.15 -6.27 10.08
CA LYS A 150 -14.61 -7.44 9.34
C LYS A 150 -15.74 -7.06 8.39
N ASP A 151 -15.52 -7.26 7.10
CA ASP A 151 -16.52 -7.22 6.03
C ASP A 151 -16.74 -8.64 5.51
N LYS A 152 -17.85 -9.25 5.93
CA LYS A 152 -18.22 -10.65 5.66
C LYS A 152 -17.15 -11.64 6.18
N GLU A 153 -16.40 -12.26 5.27
CA GLU A 153 -15.39 -13.29 5.56
C GLU A 153 -13.96 -12.72 5.58
N SER A 154 -13.79 -11.41 5.37
CA SER A 154 -12.49 -10.75 5.26
C SER A 154 -12.42 -9.51 6.15
N TYR A 155 -11.21 -9.06 6.47
CA TYR A 155 -10.99 -7.75 7.08
C TYR A 155 -10.69 -6.69 6.03
N LYS A 156 -11.13 -5.47 6.29
CA LYS A 156 -10.80 -4.27 5.55
C LYS A 156 -10.19 -3.22 6.46
N LEU A 157 -9.28 -2.43 5.91
CA LEU A 157 -8.69 -1.29 6.57
C LEU A 157 -9.68 -0.11 6.52
N VAL A 158 -10.10 0.39 7.67
CA VAL A 158 -11.08 1.49 7.75
C VAL A 158 -10.48 2.78 8.33
N GLN A 159 -9.27 2.70 8.88
CA GLN A 159 -8.54 3.82 9.46
C GLN A 159 -7.02 3.65 9.35
N PHE A 160 -6.32 4.73 9.00
CA PHE A 160 -4.85 4.83 8.95
C PHE A 160 -4.43 6.29 9.19
N PHE A 161 -3.99 6.63 10.42
CA PHE A 161 -3.62 8.00 10.83
C PHE A 161 -2.26 8.07 11.49
#